data_AF-K2REI0-F1
#
_entry.id   AF-K2REI0-F1
#
_cell.length_a   1.000
_cell.length_b   1.000
_cell.length_c   1.000
_cell.angle_alpha   90.00
_cell.angle_beta   90.00
_cell.angle_gamma   90.00
#
_symmetry.space_group_name_H-M   'P 1'
#
loop_
_entity.id
_entity.type
_entity.pdbx_description
1 polymer ?
#
loop_
_entity_poly.entity_id
_entity_poly.type
_entity_poly.pdbx_seq_one_letter_code
_entity_poly.pdbx_strand_id
1 'polypeptide(L)'
;MPVPAYGAAPLSKTFALVRVLEVISMIIVVGIAANFVNDIVSSGIEPPKEVVGTLSVTCIATLYCLVSIAFFWSEAYLGLLVMTAVDFLLLIAFIVVAVCLGKPISFLNCYVVQSTSESVTAANAYTYYNSVKANLNISGAGINLAAFAGATKANCFETKTIWGLSIALCILFTTSCVLLPTLFMKNKKANAAPPKAEP
;
A
#
# COMPACT_ATOMS: atom_id res chain seq x y z
N MET A 1 -16.31 20.69 6.50
CA MET A 1 -16.50 20.67 7.97
C MET A 1 -15.14 20.90 8.61
N PRO A 2 -15.05 21.60 9.77
CA PRO A 2 -13.78 21.75 10.48
C PRO A 2 -13.22 20.38 10.89
N VAL A 3 -11.89 20.25 10.93
CA VAL A 3 -11.21 19.04 11.41
C VAL A 3 -11.35 18.98 12.93
N PRO A 4 -11.80 17.86 13.52
CA PRO A 4 -11.93 17.72 14.97
C PRO A 4 -10.59 17.94 15.69
N ALA A 5 -10.61 18.66 16.82
CA ALA A 5 -9.38 19.07 17.49
C ALA A 5 -8.81 18.01 18.46
N TYR A 6 -9.65 17.16 19.06
CA TYR A 6 -9.25 16.12 20.04
C TYR A 6 -8.28 16.61 21.14
N GLY A 7 -8.42 17.87 21.58
CA GLY A 7 -7.51 18.51 22.55
C GLY A 7 -6.08 18.77 22.06
N ALA A 8 -5.78 18.53 20.77
CA ALA A 8 -4.49 18.74 20.13
C ALA A 8 -4.64 19.03 18.62
N ALA A 9 -5.14 20.22 18.28
CA ALA A 9 -5.41 20.66 16.91
C ALA A 9 -4.27 20.47 15.88
N PRO A 10 -2.97 20.68 16.18
CA PRO A 10 -1.93 20.41 15.20
C PRO A 10 -1.81 18.92 14.87
N LEU A 11 -1.88 18.04 15.88
CA LEU A 11 -1.76 16.58 15.68
C LEU A 11 -2.95 16.02 14.90
N SER A 12 -4.16 16.52 15.16
CA SER A 12 -5.37 16.05 14.47
C SER A 12 -5.37 16.43 12.99
N LYS A 13 -4.85 17.62 12.65
CA LYS A 13 -4.64 18.05 11.26
C LYS A 13 -3.55 17.24 10.55
N THR A 14 -2.44 16.95 11.23
CA THR A 14 -1.39 16.07 10.68
C THR A 14 -1.95 14.68 10.40
N PHE A 15 -2.75 14.11 11.31
CA PHE A 15 -3.40 12.82 11.09
C PHE A 15 -4.33 12.85 9.85
N ALA A 16 -5.17 13.88 9.72
CA ALA A 16 -6.05 14.02 8.56
C ALA A 16 -5.25 14.10 7.24
N LEU A 17 -4.13 14.83 7.24
CA LEU A 17 -3.23 14.93 6.07
C LEU A 17 -2.59 13.57 5.74
N VAL A 18 -2.06 12.87 6.74
CA VAL A 18 -1.47 11.53 6.56
C VAL A 18 -2.49 10.57 5.97
N ARG A 19 -3.73 10.59 6.49
CA ARG A 19 -4.81 9.74 5.99
C ARG A 19 -5.16 10.01 4.52
N VAL A 20 -5.17 11.27 4.10
CA VAL A 20 -5.38 11.63 2.69
C VAL A 20 -4.24 11.11 1.81
N LEU A 21 -2.98 11.25 2.25
CA LEU A 21 -1.83 10.73 1.52
C LEU A 21 -1.82 9.20 1.44
N GLU A 22 -2.26 8.50 2.49
CA GLU A 22 -2.45 7.05 2.47
C GLU A 22 -3.45 6.66 1.37
N VAL A 23 -4.63 7.29 1.34
CA VAL A 23 -5.67 7.01 0.33
C VAL A 23 -5.18 7.27 -1.08
N ILE A 24 -4.53 8.42 -1.33
CA ILE A 24 -4.00 8.77 -2.65
C ILE A 24 -2.95 7.73 -3.11
N SER A 25 -2.02 7.38 -2.22
CA SER A 25 -0.96 6.40 -2.53
C SER A 25 -1.56 5.03 -2.87
N MET A 26 -2.56 4.59 -2.13
CA MET A 26 -3.24 3.32 -2.39
C MET A 26 -4.04 3.32 -3.70
N ILE A 27 -4.71 4.43 -4.05
CA ILE A 27 -5.42 4.55 -5.34
C ILE A 27 -4.45 4.41 -6.51
N ILE A 28 -3.26 5.02 -6.41
CA ILE A 28 -2.22 4.89 -7.44
C ILE A 28 -1.76 3.43 -7.54
N VAL A 29 -1.48 2.76 -6.42
CA VAL A 29 -1.10 1.35 -6.39
C VAL A 29 -2.17 0.46 -7.02
N VAL A 30 -3.45 0.66 -6.68
CA VAL A 30 -4.58 -0.08 -7.26
C VAL A 30 -4.66 0.15 -8.77
N GLY A 31 -4.52 1.39 -9.24
CA GLY A 31 -4.58 1.71 -10.66
C GLY A 31 -3.50 1.00 -11.48
N ILE A 32 -2.25 1.05 -11.01
CA ILE A 32 -1.12 0.37 -11.69
C ILE A 32 -1.30 -1.16 -11.62
N ALA A 33 -1.61 -1.70 -10.44
CA ALA A 33 -1.76 -3.14 -10.25
C ALA A 33 -2.95 -3.73 -11.05
N ALA A 34 -4.05 -2.99 -11.20
CA ALA A 34 -5.17 -3.39 -12.03
C ALA A 34 -4.77 -3.46 -13.52
N ASN A 35 -3.96 -2.50 -13.99
CA ASN A 35 -3.44 -2.52 -15.35
C ASN A 35 -2.53 -3.76 -15.59
N PHE A 36 -1.64 -4.07 -14.64
CA PHE A 36 -0.83 -5.29 -14.70
C PHE A 36 -1.67 -6.57 -14.79
N VAL A 37 -2.72 -6.68 -13.98
CA VAL A 37 -3.63 -7.84 -14.04
C VAL A 37 -4.28 -7.93 -15.40
N ASN A 38 -4.75 -6.82 -15.98
CA ASN A 38 -5.35 -6.80 -17.31
C ASN A 38 -4.36 -7.25 -18.39
N ASP A 39 -3.12 -6.73 -18.38
CA ASP A 39 -2.10 -7.07 -19.37
C ASP A 39 -1.69 -8.55 -19.33
N ILE A 40 -1.53 -9.11 -18.12
CA ILE A 40 -1.12 -10.50 -17.94
C ILE A 40 -2.27 -11.46 -18.29
N VAL A 41 -3.48 -11.18 -17.83
CA VAL A 41 -4.66 -12.03 -18.10
C VAL A 41 -5.01 -11.99 -19.60
N SER A 42 -4.88 -10.83 -20.26
CA SER A 42 -5.06 -10.72 -21.71
C SER A 42 -4.04 -11.55 -22.51
N SER A 43 -2.89 -11.86 -21.90
CA SER A 43 -1.88 -12.75 -22.46
C SER A 43 -2.15 -14.25 -22.19
N GLY A 44 -3.23 -14.58 -21.47
CA GLY A 44 -3.65 -15.96 -21.23
C GLY A 44 -2.90 -16.70 -20.12
N ILE A 45 -2.27 -15.98 -19.18
CA ILE A 45 -1.51 -16.53 -18.03
C ILE A 45 -2.03 -15.92 -16.74
N GLU A 46 -1.78 -16.58 -15.61
CA GLU A 46 -2.10 -16.05 -14.29
C GLU A 46 -1.05 -15.02 -13.79
N PRO A 47 -1.49 -13.90 -13.18
CA PRO A 47 -0.59 -12.89 -12.63
C PRO A 47 0.24 -13.42 -11.45
N PRO A 48 1.44 -12.85 -11.21
CA PRO A 48 2.27 -13.21 -10.05
C PRO A 48 1.50 -13.03 -8.74
N LYS A 49 1.68 -13.98 -7.82
CA LYS A 49 0.98 -14.00 -6.51
C LYS A 49 1.24 -12.73 -5.70
N GLU A 50 2.42 -12.14 -5.85
CA GLU A 50 2.81 -10.90 -5.20
C GLU A 50 1.96 -9.70 -5.68
N VAL A 51 1.62 -9.64 -6.97
CA VAL A 51 0.79 -8.57 -7.54
C VAL A 51 -0.64 -8.70 -7.05
N VAL A 52 -1.19 -9.91 -7.09
CA VAL A 52 -2.56 -10.20 -6.60
C VAL A 52 -2.67 -9.96 -5.09
N GLY A 53 -1.66 -10.39 -4.32
CA GLY A 53 -1.56 -10.13 -2.88
C GLY A 53 -1.51 -8.64 -2.57
N THR A 54 -0.68 -7.88 -3.31
CA THR A 54 -0.59 -6.42 -3.15
C THR A 54 -1.92 -5.75 -3.48
N LEU A 55 -2.55 -6.11 -4.59
CA LEU A 55 -3.84 -5.54 -5.00
C LEU A 55 -4.92 -5.80 -3.94
N SER A 56 -5.05 -7.04 -3.46
CA SER A 56 -6.06 -7.41 -2.46
C SER A 56 -5.89 -6.67 -1.13
N VAL A 57 -4.68 -6.63 -0.58
CA VAL A 57 -4.38 -5.88 0.66
C VAL A 57 -4.65 -4.40 0.46
N THR A 58 -4.21 -3.82 -0.66
CA THR A 58 -4.38 -2.39 -0.94
C THR A 58 -5.86 -2.01 -1.10
N CYS A 59 -6.68 -2.85 -1.74
CA CYS A 59 -8.12 -2.61 -1.85
C CYS A 59 -8.82 -2.58 -0.49
N ILE A 60 -8.54 -3.57 0.38
CA ILE A 60 -9.12 -3.62 1.73
C ILE A 60 -8.65 -2.43 2.56
N ALA A 61 -7.35 -2.11 2.50
CA ALA A 61 -6.78 -0.95 3.19
C ALA A 61 -7.40 0.38 2.70
N THR A 62 -7.65 0.51 1.40
CA THR A 62 -8.30 1.70 0.82
C THR A 62 -9.71 1.88 1.36
N LEU A 63 -10.52 0.81 1.36
CA LEU A 63 -11.87 0.84 1.92
C LEU A 63 -11.85 1.21 3.41
N TYR A 64 -10.94 0.61 4.17
CA TYR A 64 -10.75 0.95 5.57
C TYR A 64 -10.39 2.43 5.76
N CYS A 65 -9.40 2.97 5.03
CA CYS A 65 -8.98 4.37 5.17
C CYS A 65 -10.07 5.37 4.77
N LEU A 66 -10.97 5.01 3.84
CA LEU A 66 -12.12 5.83 3.50
C LEU A 66 -13.17 5.86 4.63
N VAL A 67 -13.45 4.69 5.21
CA VAL A 67 -14.39 4.57 6.33
C VAL A 67 -13.83 5.20 7.61
N SER A 68 -12.52 5.08 7.84
CA SER A 68 -11.80 5.63 8.99
C SER A 68 -11.91 7.16 9.05
N ILE A 69 -11.99 7.83 7.90
CA ILE A 69 -12.23 9.28 7.80
C ILE A 69 -13.60 9.62 8.43
N ALA A 70 -14.67 8.91 8.05
CA ALA A 70 -16.00 9.15 8.63
C ALA A 70 -16.00 8.94 10.15
N PHE A 71 -15.37 7.86 10.63
CA PHE A 71 -15.23 7.61 12.07
C PHE A 71 -14.43 8.70 12.79
N PHE A 72 -13.35 9.20 12.18
CA PHE A 72 -12.57 10.30 12.75
C PHE A 72 -13.38 11.60 12.89
N TRP A 73 -14.29 11.88 11.95
CA TRP A 73 -15.20 13.03 12.05
C TRP A 73 -16.37 12.85 13.02
N SER A 74 -16.70 11.61 13.39
CA SER A 74 -17.79 11.31 14.34
C SER A 74 -17.44 11.54 15.82
N GLU A 75 -16.22 11.97 16.14
CA GLU A 75 -15.73 12.20 17.51
C GLU A 75 -15.82 10.99 18.45
N ALA A 76 -15.92 9.77 17.91
CA ALA A 76 -16.02 8.55 18.68
C ALA A 76 -14.69 8.21 19.39
N TYR A 77 -14.64 8.42 20.72
CA TYR A 77 -13.43 8.21 21.53
C TYR A 77 -12.88 6.78 21.50
N LEU A 78 -13.75 5.77 21.45
CA LEU A 78 -13.33 4.36 21.34
C LEU A 78 -12.81 4.03 19.93
N GLY A 79 -13.30 4.76 18.92
CA GLY A 79 -12.89 4.63 17.54
C GLY A 79 -11.39 4.86 17.34
N LEU A 80 -10.79 5.86 18.01
CA LEU A 80 -9.36 6.17 17.87
C LEU A 80 -8.43 5.00 18.25
N LEU A 81 -8.76 4.24 19.29
CA LEU A 81 -7.94 3.11 19.72
C LEU A 81 -8.08 1.92 18.75
N VAL A 82 -9.31 1.64 18.32
CA VAL A 82 -9.57 0.59 17.31
C VAL A 82 -8.84 0.92 16.00
N MET A 83 -8.86 2.18 15.57
CA MET A 83 -8.14 2.65 14.38
C MET A 83 -6.63 2.45 14.52
N THR A 84 -6.07 2.65 15.72
CA THR A 84 -4.64 2.38 15.96
C THR A 84 -4.33 0.90 15.73
N ALA A 85 -5.17 0.00 16.25
CA ALA A 85 -4.94 -1.43 16.11
C ALA A 85 -5.02 -1.87 14.64
N VAL A 86 -5.98 -1.36 13.88
CA VAL A 86 -6.11 -1.67 12.46
C VAL A 86 -4.97 -1.06 11.64
N ASP A 87 -4.58 0.18 11.90
CA ASP A 87 -3.42 0.82 11.25
C ASP A 87 -2.12 0.02 11.50
N PHE A 88 -1.95 -0.53 12.71
CA PHE A 88 -0.80 -1.36 13.04
C PHE A 88 -0.81 -2.70 12.29
N LEU A 89 -1.98 -3.33 12.13
CA LEU A 89 -2.12 -4.54 11.31
C LEU A 89 -1.83 -4.24 9.83
N LEU A 90 -2.30 -3.11 9.32
CA LEU A 90 -2.01 -2.66 7.95
C LEU A 90 -0.52 -2.33 7.76
N LEU A 91 0.13 -1.73 8.76
CA LEU A 91 1.57 -1.51 8.75
C LEU A 91 2.33 -2.82 8.54
N ILE A 92 1.99 -3.87 9.31
CA ILE A 92 2.61 -5.20 9.16
C ILE A 92 2.35 -5.75 7.76
N ALA A 93 1.11 -5.63 7.25
CA ALA A 93 0.77 -6.10 5.91
C ALA A 93 1.60 -5.40 4.82
N PHE A 94 1.74 -4.07 4.88
CA PHE A 94 2.54 -3.31 3.92
C PHE A 94 4.04 -3.56 4.05
N ILE A 95 4.56 -3.88 5.24
CA ILE A 95 5.95 -4.34 5.41
C ILE A 95 6.17 -5.65 4.65
N VAL A 96 5.26 -6.62 4.78
CA VAL A 96 5.34 -7.90 4.06
C VAL A 96 5.29 -7.66 2.55
N VAL A 97 4.38 -6.82 2.07
CA VAL A 97 4.29 -6.43 0.65
C VAL A 97 5.60 -5.79 0.17
N ALA A 98 6.15 -4.82 0.91
CA ALA A 98 7.38 -4.14 0.54
C ALA A 98 8.58 -5.09 0.46
N VAL A 99 8.68 -6.07 1.36
CA VAL A 99 9.74 -7.10 1.34
C VAL A 99 9.54 -8.09 0.18
N CYS A 100 8.31 -8.56 -0.04
CA CYS A 100 7.99 -9.51 -1.12
C CYS A 100 8.24 -8.91 -2.50
N LEU A 101 7.81 -7.66 -2.72
CA LEU A 101 8.07 -6.94 -3.96
C LEU A 101 9.56 -6.57 -4.09
N GLY A 102 10.19 -6.13 -2.99
CA GLY A 102 11.58 -5.65 -2.99
C GLY A 102 12.61 -6.71 -3.41
N LYS A 103 12.43 -7.97 -3.00
CA LYS A 103 13.38 -9.07 -3.31
C LYS A 103 13.71 -9.18 -4.81
N PRO A 104 12.73 -9.30 -5.73
CA PRO A 104 13.02 -9.39 -7.17
C PRO A 104 13.40 -8.06 -7.84
N ILE A 105 12.94 -6.92 -7.34
CA ILE A 105 13.04 -5.63 -8.08
C ILE A 105 14.08 -4.65 -7.54
N SER A 106 14.61 -4.86 -6.33
CA SER A 106 15.59 -3.95 -5.73
C SER A 106 16.86 -3.85 -6.57
N PHE A 107 17.23 -4.93 -7.27
CA PHE A 107 18.41 -5.00 -8.13
C PHE A 107 18.13 -4.72 -9.61
N LEU A 108 16.87 -4.54 -9.99
CA LEU A 108 16.48 -4.32 -11.38
C LEU A 108 16.78 -2.88 -11.79
N ASN A 109 17.55 -2.68 -12.86
CA ASN A 109 17.84 -1.36 -13.41
C ASN A 109 16.94 -1.10 -14.63
N CYS A 110 15.96 -0.20 -14.49
CA CYS A 110 14.97 0.04 -15.54
C CYS A 110 15.52 0.82 -16.76
N TYR A 111 16.70 1.45 -16.65
CA TYR A 111 17.28 2.17 -17.78
C TYR A 111 17.85 1.21 -18.82
N VAL A 112 18.38 0.07 -18.38
CA VAL A 112 19.03 -0.92 -19.27
C VAL A 112 18.07 -1.91 -19.91
N VAL A 113 16.79 -1.92 -19.50
CA VAL A 113 15.73 -2.79 -20.05
C VAL A 113 15.45 -2.49 -21.54
N GLN A 114 15.98 -1.41 -22.11
CA GLN A 114 15.93 -1.16 -23.56
C GLN A 114 17.24 -0.69 -24.20
N SER A 115 18.28 -0.31 -23.46
CA SER A 115 19.43 0.41 -24.04
C SER A 115 20.77 -0.29 -23.97
N THR A 116 21.02 -1.26 -23.09
CA THR A 116 22.38 -1.84 -22.98
C THR A 116 22.37 -3.19 -22.29
N SER A 117 22.96 -4.20 -22.94
CA SER A 117 23.00 -5.64 -22.62
C SER A 117 21.73 -6.43 -23.01
N GLU A 118 21.70 -6.79 -24.29
CA GLU A 118 20.72 -7.70 -24.88
C GLU A 118 20.55 -9.01 -24.08
N SER A 119 21.56 -9.50 -23.35
CA SER A 119 21.51 -10.80 -22.69
C SER A 119 20.56 -10.91 -21.49
N VAL A 120 20.49 -9.91 -20.59
CA VAL A 120 19.67 -9.99 -19.36
C VAL A 120 18.23 -9.57 -19.62
N THR A 121 18.05 -8.50 -20.38
CA THR A 121 16.73 -8.06 -20.86
C THR A 121 16.13 -9.13 -21.76
N ALA A 122 16.90 -9.70 -22.70
CA ALA A 122 16.40 -10.83 -23.48
C ALA A 122 16.12 -12.02 -22.57
N ALA A 123 16.91 -12.33 -21.55
CA ALA A 123 16.58 -13.44 -20.65
C ALA A 123 15.24 -13.26 -19.92
N ASN A 124 14.95 -12.07 -19.38
CA ASN A 124 13.67 -11.80 -18.71
C ASN A 124 12.49 -11.71 -19.69
N ALA A 125 12.67 -11.06 -20.83
CA ALA A 125 11.65 -10.99 -21.88
C ALA A 125 11.42 -12.35 -22.57
N TYR A 126 12.47 -13.16 -22.72
CA TYR A 126 12.41 -14.52 -23.27
C TYR A 126 11.78 -15.49 -22.29
N THR A 127 12.10 -15.40 -21.00
CA THR A 127 11.41 -16.19 -19.96
C THR A 127 9.94 -15.78 -19.85
N TYR A 128 9.62 -14.48 -19.95
CA TYR A 128 8.25 -14.00 -20.09
C TYR A 128 7.57 -14.64 -21.32
N TYR A 129 8.14 -14.45 -22.50
CA TYR A 129 7.58 -14.98 -23.76
C TYR A 129 7.42 -16.51 -23.75
N ASN A 130 8.41 -17.25 -23.27
CA ASN A 130 8.32 -18.70 -23.16
C ASN A 130 7.30 -19.14 -22.13
N SER A 131 7.19 -18.43 -20.99
CA SER A 131 6.14 -18.73 -20.01
C SER A 131 4.75 -18.49 -20.61
N VAL A 132 4.58 -17.46 -21.44
CA VAL A 132 3.34 -17.23 -22.20
C VAL A 132 3.07 -18.38 -23.15
N LYS A 133 4.06 -18.71 -23.99
CA LYS A 133 3.90 -19.75 -25.02
C LYS A 133 3.67 -21.15 -24.42
N ALA A 134 4.38 -21.49 -23.35
CA ALA A 134 4.30 -22.80 -22.72
C ALA A 134 3.03 -23.00 -21.90
N ASN A 135 2.44 -21.90 -21.40
CA ASN A 135 1.31 -21.95 -20.47
C ASN A 135 0.02 -21.35 -21.02
N LEU A 136 0.00 -20.99 -22.31
CA LEU A 136 -1.18 -20.49 -22.98
C LEU A 136 -2.32 -21.53 -22.87
N ASN A 137 -3.45 -21.14 -22.27
CA ASN A 137 -4.61 -22.00 -21.99
C ASN A 137 -4.38 -23.13 -20.95
N ILE A 138 -3.33 -23.05 -20.14
CA ILE A 138 -3.11 -23.94 -19.00
C ILE A 138 -3.48 -23.18 -17.71
N SER A 139 -4.59 -23.57 -17.08
CA SER A 139 -5.02 -22.99 -15.79
C SER A 139 -4.05 -23.37 -14.67
N GLY A 140 -3.70 -22.41 -13.79
CA GLY A 140 -2.77 -22.59 -12.68
C GLY A 140 -1.30 -22.28 -13.00
N ALA A 141 -0.99 -21.95 -14.26
CA ALA A 141 0.37 -21.62 -14.65
C ALA A 141 0.61 -20.11 -14.50
N GLY A 142 1.50 -19.76 -13.57
CA GLY A 142 1.85 -18.38 -13.24
C GLY A 142 3.22 -17.97 -13.75
N ILE A 143 3.44 -16.66 -13.83
CA ILE A 143 4.75 -16.07 -14.13
C ILE A 143 5.40 -15.47 -12.88
N ASN A 144 6.74 -15.52 -12.82
CA ASN A 144 7.50 -14.85 -11.76
C ASN A 144 7.46 -13.32 -11.93
N LEU A 145 7.30 -12.60 -10.82
CA LEU A 145 7.28 -11.13 -10.80
C LEU A 145 8.51 -10.49 -11.45
N ALA A 146 9.71 -11.06 -11.25
CA ALA A 146 10.94 -10.55 -11.85
C ALA A 146 10.93 -10.60 -13.39
N ALA A 147 10.41 -11.69 -13.97
CA ALA A 147 10.31 -11.86 -15.41
C ALA A 147 9.31 -10.86 -16.00
N PHE A 148 8.14 -10.67 -15.35
CA PHE A 148 7.16 -9.66 -15.77
C PHE A 148 7.68 -8.22 -15.63
N ALA A 149 8.25 -7.87 -14.47
CA ALA A 149 8.79 -6.54 -14.20
C ALA A 149 9.98 -6.21 -15.12
N GLY A 150 10.76 -7.21 -15.53
CA GLY A 150 11.88 -7.07 -16.47
C GLY A 150 11.50 -7.18 -17.95
N ALA A 151 10.23 -7.44 -18.29
CA ALA A 151 9.81 -7.67 -19.68
C ALA A 151 9.84 -6.39 -20.52
N THR A 152 9.44 -5.25 -19.93
CA THR A 152 9.44 -3.95 -20.61
C THR A 152 9.93 -2.85 -19.66
N LYS A 153 10.39 -1.73 -20.24
CA LYS A 153 10.79 -0.56 -19.47
C LYS A 153 9.62 0.01 -18.65
N ALA A 154 8.42 0.03 -19.23
CA ALA A 154 7.20 0.49 -18.56
C ALA A 154 6.90 -0.37 -17.32
N ASN A 155 6.83 -1.69 -17.49
CA ASN A 155 6.54 -2.64 -16.40
C ASN A 155 7.56 -2.50 -15.26
N CYS A 156 8.83 -2.25 -15.58
CA CYS A 156 9.89 -2.06 -14.59
C CYS A 156 9.64 -0.82 -13.72
N PHE A 157 9.38 0.34 -14.33
CA PHE A 157 9.13 1.59 -13.60
C PHE A 157 7.81 1.54 -12.82
N GLU A 158 6.78 0.95 -13.39
CA GLU A 158 5.48 0.78 -12.74
C GLU A 158 5.58 -0.15 -11.53
N THR A 159 6.30 -1.27 -11.64
CA THR A 159 6.52 -2.19 -10.51
C THR A 159 7.36 -1.53 -9.41
N LYS A 160 8.40 -0.77 -9.79
CA LYS A 160 9.18 0.03 -8.82
C LYS A 160 8.33 1.11 -8.14
N THR A 161 7.37 1.69 -8.86
CA THR A 161 6.45 2.68 -8.30
C THR A 161 5.57 2.05 -7.24
N ILE A 162 4.98 0.88 -7.51
CA ILE A 162 4.20 0.13 -6.50
C ILE A 162 5.04 -0.16 -5.26
N TRP A 163 6.28 -0.61 -5.44
CA TRP A 163 7.18 -0.90 -4.33
C TRP A 163 7.55 0.35 -3.52
N GLY A 164 7.90 1.45 -4.19
CA GLY A 164 8.21 2.72 -3.55
C GLY A 164 7.01 3.28 -2.76
N LEU A 165 5.81 3.21 -3.34
CA LEU A 165 4.57 3.59 -2.65
C LEU A 165 4.26 2.67 -1.46
N SER A 166 4.59 1.39 -1.54
CA SER A 166 4.44 0.46 -0.40
C SER A 166 5.34 0.85 0.77
N ILE A 167 6.56 1.31 0.50
CA ILE A 167 7.47 1.85 1.54
C ILE A 167 6.91 3.15 2.10
N ALA A 168 6.43 4.05 1.24
CA ALA A 168 5.80 5.30 1.67
C ALA A 168 4.59 5.03 2.58
N LEU A 169 3.75 4.05 2.24
CA LEU A 169 2.62 3.61 3.06
C LEU A 169 3.08 3.09 4.43
N CYS A 170 4.19 2.36 4.52
CA CYS A 170 4.75 1.96 5.82
C CYS A 170 5.08 3.17 6.71
N ILE A 171 5.66 4.23 6.14
CA ILE A 171 5.99 5.47 6.86
C ILE A 171 4.70 6.18 7.31
N LEU A 172 3.71 6.28 6.42
CA LEU A 172 2.42 6.91 6.72
C LEU A 172 1.66 6.16 7.82
N PHE A 173 1.51 4.84 7.71
CA PHE A 173 0.85 4.04 8.75
C PHE A 173 1.62 4.06 10.08
N THR A 174 2.95 4.11 10.05
CA THR A 174 3.74 4.32 11.29
C THR A 174 3.41 5.65 11.94
N THR A 175 3.29 6.71 11.13
CA THR A 175 2.90 8.03 11.61
C THR A 175 1.49 8.00 12.21
N SER A 176 0.54 7.35 11.54
CA SER A 176 -0.84 7.17 12.03
C SER A 176 -0.89 6.39 13.35
N CYS A 177 -0.07 5.33 13.50
CA CYS A 177 0.05 4.54 14.73
C CYS A 177 0.59 5.34 15.93
N VAL A 178 1.38 6.39 15.69
CA VAL A 178 1.88 7.29 16.76
C VAL A 178 0.88 8.39 17.08
N LEU A 179 0.20 8.94 16.06
CA LEU A 179 -0.74 10.05 16.24
C LEU A 179 -2.06 9.62 16.91
N LEU A 180 -2.62 8.47 16.56
CA LEU A 180 -3.93 8.05 17.09
C LEU A 180 -3.94 7.81 18.62
N PRO A 181 -2.98 7.08 19.23
CA PRO A 181 -2.93 6.91 20.68
C PRO A 181 -2.68 8.22 21.42
N THR A 182 -1.84 9.10 20.87
CA THR A 182 -1.55 10.40 21.48
C THR A 182 -2.77 11.31 21.46
N LEU A 183 -3.53 11.31 20.36
CA LEU A 183 -4.82 11.99 20.27
C LEU A 183 -5.85 11.40 21.24
N PHE A 184 -5.91 10.07 21.39
CA PHE A 184 -6.79 9.43 22.37
C PHE A 184 -6.47 9.87 23.80
N MET A 185 -5.19 9.86 24.20
CA MET A 185 -4.76 10.30 25.52
C MET A 185 -5.05 11.79 25.77
N LYS A 186 -4.85 12.65 24.76
CA LYS A 186 -5.13 14.09 24.84
C LYS A 186 -6.63 14.36 24.93
N ASN A 187 -7.44 13.67 24.13
CA ASN A 187 -8.89 13.78 24.17
C ASN A 187 -9.46 13.31 25.51
N LYS A 188 -8.94 12.20 26.07
CA LYS A 188 -9.34 11.72 27.40
C LYS A 188 -9.03 12.74 28.50
N LYS A 189 -7.85 13.40 28.43
CA LYS A 189 -7.47 14.46 29.39
C LYS A 189 -8.33 15.71 29.24
N ALA A 190 -8.65 16.11 28.01
CA ALA A 190 -9.50 17.28 27.74
C ALA A 190 -10.95 17.08 28.23
N ASN A 191 -11.44 15.84 28.25
CA ASN A 191 -12.78 15.48 28.70
C ASN A 191 -12.83 14.90 30.13
N ALA A 192 -11.74 14.98 30.90
CA ALA A 192 -11.74 14.53 32.29
C ALA A 192 -12.59 15.49 33.14
N ALA A 193 -13.54 14.96 33.92
CA ALA A 193 -14.35 15.76 34.82
C ALA A 193 -13.45 16.49 35.83
N PRO A 194 -13.78 17.76 36.20
CA PRO A 194 -13.04 18.46 37.24
C PRO A 194 -13.09 17.66 38.54
N PRO A 195 -12.02 17.68 39.36
CA PRO A 195 -12.02 17.01 40.65
C PRO A 195 -13.22 17.50 41.45
N LYS A 196 -14.01 16.56 42.02
CA LYS A 196 -15.10 16.90 42.92
C LYS A 196 -14.50 17.73 44.05
N ALA A 197 -14.93 18.99 44.19
CA ALA A 197 -14.59 19.78 45.36
C ALA A 197 -15.11 19.01 46.59
N GLU A 198 -14.19 18.57 47.45
CA GLU A 198 -14.56 18.05 48.77
C GLU A 198 -15.13 19.20 49.62
N PRO A 199 -16.18 18.93 50.43
CA PRO A 199 -16.91 19.93 51.20
C PRO A 199 -16.09 20.54 52.35
#